data_AF-A0AAD8EF14-F1
#
_entry.id   AF-A0AAD8EF14-F1
#
_cell.length_a   1.000
_cell.length_b   1.000
_cell.length_c   1.000
_cell.angle_alpha   90.00
_cell.angle_beta   90.00
_cell.angle_gamma   90.00
#
_symmetry.space_group_name_H-M   'P 1'
#
loop_
_entity.id
_entity.type
_entity.pdbx_description
1 polymer ?
#
loop_
_entity_poly.entity_id
_entity_poly.type
_entity_poly.pdbx_seq_one_letter_code
_entity_poly.pdbx_strand_id
1 'polypeptide(L)'
;MTILHWIFFAIYLSSVRAQTCPLKCQCYLNQTTDCSSKRIFIIPPKTFQSYSNLLVLRLEDNRLSSLDSDVFSPLINLKRLDLDQNILTSLPGSVFNSLRDLVVLYLNGNSLTTLPSKIFKNLENLSIIWLHDNRIETLPSDVFEPLINLKTLSLRNNKIKNLDYNWFKNLSNLEFLALAGNQIPNIPRNTFAGLGNLKNLSLNGNQLTSIQDQTFSYTPKLEFLWLYDNKIEEIGDNTLYGVSFLRSISLHNNKIKKISSRAFCSLTNLEQLYLDGNMLVTLDATLLLSQRRLRMLELQDNKLNTISPDLLTPLISLRTFNISGNPLICDCKLWESWLWWNAHFLDPEAKCFNPETKILGNARDQLVNLTCTIEQYNNQVVTASQALITAAPLKDKIEKTCDAKQLAAGCIVLLVIIVVMMVGFFVYIKFYRVPKSSHEMLVPLDA
;
A
#
# COMPACT_ATOMS: atom_id res chain seq x y z
N MET A 1 28.69 -69.44 -10.69
CA MET A 1 28.32 -68.09 -10.26
C MET A 1 27.23 -68.22 -9.20
N THR A 2 27.61 -68.02 -7.95
CA THR A 2 26.87 -68.46 -6.76
C THR A 2 25.84 -67.44 -6.30
N ILE A 3 24.77 -67.92 -5.67
CA ILE A 3 23.69 -67.18 -5.00
C ILE A 3 24.21 -66.04 -4.10
N LEU A 4 25.45 -66.14 -3.61
CA LEU A 4 26.15 -65.09 -2.87
C LEU A 4 26.26 -63.76 -3.64
N HIS A 5 26.47 -63.78 -4.97
CA HIS A 5 26.55 -62.54 -5.77
C HIS A 5 25.20 -61.83 -5.86
N TRP A 6 24.09 -62.57 -5.92
CA TRP A 6 22.74 -61.99 -5.90
C TRP A 6 22.37 -61.44 -4.52
N ILE A 7 22.84 -62.05 -3.43
CA ILE A 7 22.68 -61.50 -2.08
C ILE A 7 23.48 -60.20 -1.92
N PHE A 8 24.72 -60.12 -2.41
CA PHE A 8 25.48 -58.87 -2.40
C PHE A 8 24.89 -57.79 -3.32
N PHE A 9 24.34 -58.17 -4.48
CA PHE A 9 23.66 -57.24 -5.40
C PHE A 9 22.32 -56.75 -4.82
N ALA A 10 21.57 -57.61 -4.12
CA ALA A 10 20.34 -57.26 -3.42
C ALA A 10 20.60 -56.42 -2.15
N ILE A 11 21.71 -56.66 -1.43
CA ILE A 11 22.15 -55.82 -0.31
C ILE A 11 22.60 -54.43 -0.83
N TYR A 12 23.25 -54.37 -1.99
CA TYR A 12 23.57 -53.09 -2.66
C TYR A 12 22.32 -52.33 -3.12
N LEU A 13 21.30 -53.04 -3.64
CA LEU A 13 20.00 -52.47 -4.04
C LEU A 13 19.08 -52.12 -2.84
N SER A 14 19.33 -52.70 -1.66
CA SER A 14 18.66 -52.33 -0.41
C SER A 14 19.27 -51.10 0.27
N SER A 15 20.36 -50.55 -0.26
CA SER A 15 20.95 -49.28 0.18
C SER A 15 20.27 -48.07 -0.46
N VAL A 16 18.96 -48.14 -0.70
CA VAL A 16 18.14 -46.91 -0.69
C VAL A 16 18.32 -46.37 0.72
N ARG A 17 19.30 -45.47 0.88
CA ARG A 17 19.63 -44.81 2.14
C ARG A 17 18.34 -44.14 2.56
N ALA A 18 17.57 -44.79 3.43
CA ALA A 18 16.33 -44.25 3.96
C ALA A 18 16.71 -42.88 4.49
N GLN A 19 16.22 -41.83 3.84
CA GLN A 19 16.60 -40.49 4.17
C GLN A 19 16.02 -40.21 5.54
N THR A 20 16.84 -40.41 6.57
CA THR A 20 16.42 -40.31 7.96
C THR A 20 16.14 -38.85 8.24
N CYS A 21 14.86 -38.54 8.45
CA CYS A 21 14.37 -37.20 8.76
C CYS A 21 15.25 -36.50 9.81
N PRO A 22 15.51 -35.18 9.72
CA PRO A 22 16.38 -34.51 10.67
C PRO A 22 15.86 -34.68 12.10
N LEU A 23 16.77 -34.76 13.06
CA LEU A 23 16.40 -34.97 14.47
C LEU A 23 15.43 -33.88 14.93
N LYS A 24 14.34 -34.29 15.60
CA LYS A 24 13.19 -33.46 16.05
C LYS A 24 12.20 -33.03 14.96
N CYS A 25 12.50 -33.24 13.69
CA CYS A 25 11.62 -32.85 12.59
C CYS A 25 10.70 -34.01 12.17
N GLN A 26 9.61 -33.65 11.48
CA GLN A 26 8.68 -34.56 10.84
C GLN A 26 8.76 -34.37 9.32
N CYS A 27 8.96 -35.45 8.59
CA CYS A 27 9.10 -35.43 7.14
C CYS A 27 7.88 -36.08 6.49
N TYR A 28 7.39 -35.47 5.42
CA TYR A 28 6.18 -35.87 4.72
C TYR A 28 6.48 -36.28 3.27
N LEU A 29 5.62 -37.11 2.70
CA LEU A 29 5.75 -37.61 1.32
C LEU A 29 5.69 -36.49 0.27
N ASN A 30 5.05 -35.37 0.59
CA ASN A 30 4.97 -34.18 -0.26
C ASN A 30 6.23 -33.29 -0.20
N GLN A 31 7.39 -33.86 0.18
CA GLN A 31 8.67 -33.14 0.25
C GLN A 31 8.62 -31.93 1.19
N THR A 32 7.83 -32.04 2.26
CA THR A 32 7.81 -31.08 3.38
C THR A 32 8.59 -31.64 4.56
N THR A 33 9.45 -30.82 5.15
CA THR A 33 10.11 -31.10 6.43
C THR A 33 9.67 -30.06 7.43
N ASP A 34 9.04 -30.53 8.51
CA ASP A 34 8.46 -29.72 9.57
C ASP A 34 9.26 -29.85 10.86
N CYS A 35 10.01 -28.79 11.17
CA CYS A 35 10.80 -28.63 12.38
C CYS A 35 10.22 -27.52 13.28
N SER A 36 8.95 -27.14 13.09
CA SER A 36 8.30 -26.05 13.83
C SER A 36 8.06 -26.38 15.31
N SER A 37 8.12 -25.36 16.18
CA SER A 37 7.81 -25.47 17.61
C SER A 37 8.62 -26.53 18.37
N LYS A 38 9.86 -26.82 17.93
CA LYS A 38 10.72 -27.89 18.51
C LYS A 38 11.78 -27.36 19.49
N ARG A 39 11.72 -26.07 19.84
CA ARG A 39 12.71 -25.39 20.68
C ARG A 39 14.13 -25.59 20.15
N ILE A 40 14.31 -25.41 18.84
CA ILE A 40 15.62 -25.51 18.17
C ILE A 40 16.37 -24.19 18.38
N PHE A 41 17.61 -24.27 18.88
CA PHE A 41 18.46 -23.11 19.13
C PHE A 41 19.53 -22.92 18.04
N ILE A 42 19.96 -24.02 17.45
CA ILE A 42 20.97 -24.06 16.40
C ILE A 42 20.63 -25.19 15.42
N ILE A 43 20.91 -24.98 14.15
CA ILE A 43 20.87 -26.02 13.13
C ILE A 43 22.30 -26.54 12.97
N PRO A 44 22.61 -27.80 13.31
CA PRO A 44 23.95 -28.33 13.13
C PRO A 44 24.41 -28.24 11.66
N PRO A 45 25.71 -28.01 11.40
CA PRO A 45 26.25 -28.03 10.05
C PRO A 45 25.88 -29.33 9.33
N LYS A 46 25.63 -29.25 8.02
CA LYS A 46 25.29 -30.39 7.15
C LYS A 46 23.96 -31.11 7.47
N THR A 47 23.12 -30.57 8.36
CA THR A 47 21.77 -31.12 8.66
C THR A 47 20.97 -31.42 7.39
N PHE A 48 21.08 -30.56 6.38
CA PHE A 48 20.30 -30.67 5.14
C PHE A 48 21.07 -31.27 3.95
N GLN A 49 22.25 -31.87 4.15
CA GLN A 49 23.15 -32.28 3.05
C GLN A 49 22.53 -33.25 2.04
N SER A 50 21.57 -34.09 2.45
CA SER A 50 20.90 -35.05 1.56
C SER A 50 19.53 -34.57 1.06
N TYR A 51 19.05 -33.38 1.43
CA TYR A 51 17.65 -32.93 1.25
C TYR A 51 17.43 -32.09 -0.02
N SER A 52 18.12 -32.41 -1.12
CA SER A 52 18.03 -31.64 -2.37
C SER A 52 16.63 -31.62 -2.99
N ASN A 53 15.80 -32.63 -2.75
CA ASN A 53 14.43 -32.73 -3.27
C ASN A 53 13.38 -32.02 -2.39
N LEU A 54 13.79 -31.33 -1.31
CA LEU A 54 12.87 -30.68 -0.40
C LEU A 54 12.21 -29.46 -1.07
N LEU A 55 10.89 -29.33 -0.94
CA LEU A 55 10.13 -28.19 -1.46
C LEU A 55 9.73 -27.20 -0.36
N VAL A 56 9.45 -27.70 0.84
CA VAL A 56 9.00 -26.88 1.98
C VAL A 56 9.82 -27.22 3.21
N LEU A 57 10.42 -26.19 3.82
CA LEU A 57 11.12 -26.29 5.09
C LEU A 57 10.48 -25.34 6.09
N ARG A 58 9.98 -25.91 7.19
CA ARG A 58 9.37 -25.20 8.31
C ARG A 58 10.29 -25.20 9.51
N LEU A 59 10.75 -24.02 9.92
CA LEU A 59 11.61 -23.78 11.07
C LEU A 59 11.03 -22.70 11.99
N GLU A 60 9.76 -22.35 11.80
CA GLU A 60 9.05 -21.34 12.57
C GLU A 60 8.83 -21.72 14.03
N ASP A 61 8.59 -20.71 14.88
CA ASP A 61 8.34 -20.87 16.32
C ASP A 61 9.45 -21.66 17.03
N ASN A 62 10.70 -21.29 16.75
CA ASN A 62 11.89 -21.87 17.38
C ASN A 62 12.67 -20.78 18.13
N ARG A 63 13.92 -21.08 18.49
CA ARG A 63 14.81 -20.16 19.22
C ARG A 63 16.14 -19.98 18.48
N LEU A 64 16.10 -20.01 17.15
CA LEU A 64 17.27 -19.80 16.32
C LEU A 64 17.77 -18.37 16.50
N SER A 65 18.99 -18.22 17.02
CA SER A 65 19.66 -16.91 17.17
C SER A 65 20.60 -16.59 16.02
N SER A 66 21.07 -17.61 15.30
CA SER A 66 21.96 -17.48 14.16
C SER A 66 21.76 -18.62 13.17
N LEU A 67 22.25 -18.42 11.95
CA LEU A 67 22.29 -19.42 10.89
C LEU A 67 23.72 -19.50 10.35
N ASP A 68 24.17 -20.70 10.00
CA ASP A 68 25.39 -20.86 9.23
C ASP A 68 25.18 -20.42 7.78
N SER A 69 26.25 -19.91 7.16
CA SER A 69 26.19 -19.22 5.86
C SER A 69 25.84 -20.12 4.67
N ASP A 70 25.96 -21.43 4.83
CA ASP A 70 25.71 -22.46 3.83
C ASP A 70 24.67 -23.50 4.26
N VAL A 71 23.96 -23.28 5.37
CA VAL A 71 23.04 -24.26 5.96
C VAL A 71 21.96 -24.72 4.98
N PHE A 72 21.48 -23.83 4.10
CA PHE A 72 20.49 -24.14 3.07
C PHE A 72 21.08 -24.37 1.67
N SER A 73 22.41 -24.37 1.52
CA SER A 73 23.09 -24.61 0.23
C SER A 73 22.62 -25.89 -0.49
N PRO A 74 22.33 -27.02 0.20
CA PRO A 74 21.85 -28.24 -0.46
C PRO A 74 20.41 -28.16 -0.99
N LEU A 75 19.58 -27.23 -0.52
CA LEU A 75 18.13 -27.19 -0.74
C LEU A 75 17.74 -26.51 -2.07
N ILE A 76 18.35 -26.97 -3.17
CA ILE A 76 18.27 -26.30 -4.48
C ILE A 76 16.86 -26.24 -5.10
N ASN A 77 15.94 -27.12 -4.70
CA ASN A 77 14.56 -27.17 -5.20
C ASN A 77 13.55 -26.49 -4.26
N LEU A 78 14.02 -25.86 -3.17
CA LEU A 78 13.14 -25.32 -2.14
C LEU A 78 12.24 -24.20 -2.69
N LYS A 79 10.93 -24.33 -2.46
CA LYS A 79 9.90 -23.37 -2.87
C LYS A 79 9.42 -22.49 -1.72
N ARG A 80 9.47 -23.00 -0.49
CA ARG A 80 9.04 -22.27 0.72
C ARG A 80 10.00 -22.51 1.88
N LEU A 81 10.38 -21.40 2.53
CA LEU A 81 11.20 -21.41 3.73
C LEU A 81 10.55 -20.54 4.81
N ASP A 82 10.18 -21.18 5.92
CA ASP A 82 9.55 -20.52 7.06
C ASP A 82 10.60 -20.42 8.19
N LEU A 83 11.03 -19.19 8.49
CA LEU A 83 11.99 -18.85 9.56
C LEU A 83 11.38 -17.84 10.55
N ASP A 84 10.08 -17.59 10.45
CA ASP A 84 9.39 -16.64 11.29
C ASP A 84 9.29 -17.09 12.76
N GLN A 85 9.00 -16.16 13.65
CA GLN A 85 8.89 -16.43 15.10
C GLN A 85 10.13 -17.12 15.68
N ASN A 86 11.31 -16.59 15.34
CA ASN A 86 12.60 -17.00 15.90
C ASN A 86 13.25 -15.79 16.61
N ILE A 87 14.52 -15.91 16.99
CA ILE A 87 15.26 -14.82 17.67
C ILE A 87 16.46 -14.35 16.84
N LEU A 88 16.36 -14.44 15.51
CA LEU A 88 17.44 -14.05 14.60
C LEU A 88 17.69 -12.54 14.70
N THR A 89 18.92 -12.16 14.98
CA THR A 89 19.35 -10.75 15.03
C THR A 89 20.00 -10.28 13.74
N SER A 90 20.53 -11.22 12.95
CA SER A 90 21.15 -10.97 11.65
C SER A 90 21.07 -12.22 10.77
N LEU A 91 21.33 -12.05 9.47
CA LEU A 91 21.44 -13.15 8.50
C LEU A 91 22.83 -13.14 7.86
N PRO A 92 23.46 -14.30 7.60
CA PRO A 92 24.64 -14.35 6.75
C PRO A 92 24.31 -13.95 5.31
N GLY A 93 25.18 -13.16 4.67
CA GLY A 93 24.93 -12.62 3.32
C GLY A 93 24.74 -13.65 2.20
N SER A 94 25.15 -14.91 2.41
CA SER A 94 25.06 -15.99 1.43
C SER A 94 23.99 -17.04 1.71
N VAL A 95 23.26 -16.92 2.82
CA VAL A 95 22.42 -18.00 3.37
C VAL A 95 21.31 -18.48 2.41
N PHE A 96 20.91 -17.64 1.45
CA PHE A 96 19.89 -17.97 0.44
C PHE A 96 20.44 -18.14 -0.98
N ASN A 97 21.76 -18.09 -1.21
CA ASN A 97 22.35 -18.04 -2.56
C ASN A 97 21.96 -19.22 -3.47
N SER A 98 21.72 -20.40 -2.91
CA SER A 98 21.36 -21.62 -3.64
C SER A 98 19.86 -21.72 -3.97
N LEU A 99 19.00 -20.95 -3.30
CA LEU A 99 17.54 -21.13 -3.28
C LEU A 99 16.84 -20.48 -4.48
N ARG A 100 17.35 -20.70 -5.70
CA ARG A 100 16.88 -20.03 -6.93
C ARG A 100 15.40 -20.25 -7.24
N ASP A 101 14.86 -21.33 -6.70
CA ASP A 101 13.50 -21.78 -6.91
C ASP A 101 12.51 -21.27 -5.85
N LEU A 102 13.00 -20.51 -4.86
CA LEU A 102 12.22 -20.05 -3.72
C LEU A 102 11.13 -19.07 -4.14
N VAL A 103 9.90 -19.31 -3.69
CA VAL A 103 8.71 -18.52 -3.99
C VAL A 103 8.21 -17.78 -2.75
N VAL A 104 8.33 -18.40 -1.58
CA VAL A 104 7.83 -17.88 -0.30
C VAL A 104 8.95 -17.88 0.74
N LEU A 105 9.18 -16.73 1.36
CA LEU A 105 10.13 -16.56 2.46
C LEU A 105 9.48 -15.81 3.62
N TYR A 106 9.38 -16.47 4.77
CA TYR A 106 8.90 -15.86 6.01
C TYR A 106 10.07 -15.64 6.98
N LEU A 107 10.25 -14.38 7.38
CA LEU A 107 11.29 -13.91 8.32
C LEU A 107 10.66 -13.01 9.41
N ASN A 108 9.34 -12.88 9.44
CA ASN A 108 8.62 -12.04 10.39
C ASN A 108 8.77 -12.54 11.84
N GLY A 109 8.54 -11.66 12.81
CA GLY A 109 8.62 -12.05 14.22
C GLY A 109 10.02 -12.48 14.67
N ASN A 110 11.05 -11.86 14.09
CA ASN A 110 12.45 -12.02 14.50
C ASN A 110 12.95 -10.72 15.15
N SER A 111 14.27 -10.59 15.34
CA SER A 111 14.91 -9.38 15.88
C SER A 111 15.88 -8.74 14.90
N LEU A 112 15.63 -8.87 13.59
CA LEU A 112 16.49 -8.32 12.54
C LEU A 112 16.47 -6.79 12.58
N THR A 113 17.64 -6.17 12.59
CA THR A 113 17.80 -4.70 12.55
C THR A 113 18.09 -4.16 11.16
N THR A 114 18.58 -5.02 10.26
CA THR A 114 18.83 -4.75 8.85
C THR A 114 18.92 -6.08 8.08
N LEU A 115 19.15 -6.01 6.77
CA LEU A 115 19.47 -7.17 5.93
C LEU A 115 20.83 -6.97 5.23
N PRO A 116 21.61 -8.04 5.00
CA PRO A 116 22.82 -7.94 4.18
C PRO A 116 22.51 -7.44 2.77
N SER A 117 23.42 -6.67 2.17
CA SER A 117 23.33 -6.31 0.76
C SER A 117 23.36 -7.58 -0.11
N LYS A 118 22.57 -7.59 -1.19
CA LYS A 118 22.47 -8.71 -2.14
C LYS A 118 22.01 -10.05 -1.54
N ILE A 119 21.39 -10.04 -0.37
CA ILE A 119 20.85 -11.26 0.28
C ILE A 119 19.85 -12.02 -0.61
N PHE A 120 19.19 -11.32 -1.53
CA PHE A 120 18.22 -11.89 -2.46
C PHE A 120 18.70 -11.98 -3.92
N LYS A 121 20.01 -11.83 -4.19
CA LYS A 121 20.57 -11.70 -5.57
C LYS A 121 20.18 -12.79 -6.56
N ASN A 122 19.87 -14.00 -6.09
CA ASN A 122 19.56 -15.16 -6.92
C ASN A 122 18.09 -15.58 -6.82
N LEU A 123 17.23 -14.78 -6.17
CA LEU A 123 15.86 -15.17 -5.79
C LEU A 123 14.80 -14.54 -6.69
N GLU A 124 15.01 -14.59 -8.01
CA GLU A 124 14.13 -13.93 -8.99
C GLU A 124 12.69 -14.49 -8.99
N ASN A 125 12.50 -15.73 -8.50
CA ASN A 125 11.19 -16.38 -8.40
C ASN A 125 10.40 -16.03 -7.13
N LEU A 126 10.99 -15.26 -6.21
CA LEU A 126 10.30 -14.89 -4.97
C LEU A 126 9.05 -14.07 -5.27
N SER A 127 7.93 -14.53 -4.74
CA SER A 127 6.63 -13.89 -4.87
C SER A 127 6.14 -13.28 -3.56
N ILE A 128 6.52 -13.86 -2.42
CA ILE A 128 6.09 -13.40 -1.09
C ILE A 128 7.30 -13.30 -0.17
N ILE A 129 7.47 -12.12 0.44
CA ILE A 129 8.44 -11.88 1.52
C ILE A 129 7.74 -11.21 2.69
N TRP A 130 7.80 -11.84 3.86
CA TRP A 130 7.35 -11.27 5.11
C TRP A 130 8.52 -10.95 6.04
N LEU A 131 8.68 -9.66 6.32
CA LEU A 131 9.69 -9.08 7.21
C LEU A 131 9.05 -8.26 8.34
N HIS A 132 7.73 -8.36 8.52
CA HIS A 132 7.03 -7.61 9.56
C HIS A 132 7.40 -8.08 10.97
N ASP A 133 7.11 -7.26 11.97
CA ASP A 133 7.39 -7.57 13.39
C ASP A 133 8.88 -7.92 13.61
N ASN A 134 9.76 -7.10 13.03
CA ASN A 134 11.20 -7.12 13.25
C ASN A 134 11.62 -5.78 13.88
N ARG A 135 12.93 -5.47 13.86
CA ARG A 135 13.49 -4.21 14.36
C ARG A 135 14.23 -3.46 13.27
N ILE A 136 13.82 -3.63 12.01
CA ILE A 136 14.54 -3.10 10.84
C ILE A 136 14.52 -1.58 10.90
N GLU A 137 15.69 -0.96 10.97
CA GLU A 137 15.85 0.50 10.97
C GLU A 137 16.23 1.01 9.59
N THR A 138 17.09 0.26 8.89
CA THR A 138 17.60 0.57 7.55
C THR A 138 17.73 -0.71 6.72
N LEU A 139 17.65 -0.56 5.40
CA LEU A 139 17.92 -1.60 4.42
C LEU A 139 18.87 -1.06 3.35
N PRO A 140 19.75 -1.90 2.79
CA PRO A 140 20.55 -1.54 1.62
C PRO A 140 19.66 -1.12 0.44
N SER A 141 20.09 -0.13 -0.35
CA SER A 141 19.34 0.39 -1.51
C SER A 141 19.04 -0.67 -2.57
N ASP A 142 19.90 -1.68 -2.70
CA ASP A 142 19.82 -2.74 -3.70
C ASP A 142 19.09 -4.01 -3.21
N VAL A 143 18.57 -4.01 -1.97
CA VAL A 143 18.12 -5.25 -1.31
C VAL A 143 17.02 -5.98 -2.09
N PHE A 144 16.09 -5.25 -2.72
CA PHE A 144 14.96 -5.82 -3.46
C PHE A 144 15.12 -5.76 -4.98
N GLU A 145 16.24 -5.24 -5.49
CA GLU A 145 16.48 -5.07 -6.94
C GLU A 145 16.20 -6.34 -7.79
N PRO A 146 16.58 -7.56 -7.36
CA PRO A 146 16.40 -8.79 -8.15
C PRO A 146 14.96 -9.31 -8.19
N LEU A 147 14.05 -8.78 -7.35
CA LEU A 147 12.77 -9.42 -7.02
C LEU A 147 11.64 -9.05 -7.99
N ILE A 148 11.88 -9.23 -9.29
CA ILE A 148 10.98 -8.80 -10.36
C ILE A 148 9.60 -9.49 -10.34
N ASN A 149 9.47 -10.67 -9.72
CA ASN A 149 8.22 -11.43 -9.60
C ASN A 149 7.52 -11.25 -8.24
N LEU A 150 8.01 -10.35 -7.38
CA LEU A 150 7.45 -10.12 -6.06
C LEU A 150 6.04 -9.55 -6.15
N LYS A 151 5.08 -10.19 -5.47
CA LYS A 151 3.68 -9.77 -5.39
C LYS A 151 3.30 -9.22 -4.03
N THR A 152 3.97 -9.69 -2.98
CA THR A 152 3.66 -9.31 -1.59
C THR A 152 4.94 -9.01 -0.82
N LEU A 153 5.04 -7.79 -0.32
CA LEU A 153 6.11 -7.35 0.57
C LEU A 153 5.50 -6.75 1.85
N SER A 154 5.89 -7.29 2.99
CA SER A 154 5.48 -6.76 4.29
C SER A 154 6.69 -6.36 5.12
N LEU A 155 6.79 -5.07 5.41
CA LEU A 155 7.75 -4.41 6.30
C LEU A 155 7.04 -3.76 7.50
N ARG A 156 5.79 -4.17 7.77
CA ARG A 156 4.96 -3.64 8.86
C ARG A 156 5.64 -3.82 10.23
N ASN A 157 5.36 -2.95 11.19
CA ASN A 157 5.83 -3.05 12.57
C ASN A 157 7.36 -3.24 12.65
N ASN A 158 8.08 -2.30 12.04
CA ASN A 158 9.54 -2.19 12.11
C ASN A 158 9.91 -0.79 12.65
N LYS A 159 11.16 -0.38 12.48
CA LYS A 159 11.67 0.92 12.94
C LYS A 159 12.16 1.79 11.79
N ILE A 160 11.61 1.59 10.59
CA ILE A 160 12.05 2.29 9.38
C ILE A 160 11.71 3.78 9.52
N LYS A 161 12.73 4.63 9.35
CA LYS A 161 12.59 6.09 9.35
C LYS A 161 12.65 6.69 7.95
N ASN A 162 13.50 6.14 7.10
CA ASN A 162 13.75 6.66 5.76
C ASN A 162 13.38 5.61 4.73
N LEU A 163 12.56 5.99 3.76
CA LEU A 163 12.30 5.19 2.58
C LEU A 163 13.37 5.51 1.53
N ASP A 164 13.96 4.49 0.91
CA ASP A 164 14.80 4.66 -0.26
C ASP A 164 13.95 4.50 -1.52
N TYR A 165 14.03 5.44 -2.45
CA TYR A 165 13.27 5.39 -3.71
C TYR A 165 13.70 4.23 -4.63
N ASN A 166 14.88 3.63 -4.39
CA ASN A 166 15.35 2.48 -5.15
C ASN A 166 14.72 1.16 -4.71
N TRP A 167 14.20 1.07 -3.48
CA TRP A 167 13.67 -0.19 -2.94
C TRP A 167 12.54 -0.81 -3.78
N PHE A 168 11.73 0.03 -4.43
CA PHE A 168 10.53 -0.43 -5.11
C PHE A 168 10.59 -0.30 -6.64
N LYS A 169 11.68 0.28 -7.16
CA LYS A 169 11.83 0.68 -8.57
C LYS A 169 11.58 -0.45 -9.57
N ASN A 170 12.01 -1.67 -9.24
CA ASN A 170 11.91 -2.84 -10.11
C ASN A 170 10.75 -3.79 -9.74
N LEU A 171 9.91 -3.44 -8.77
CA LEU A 171 8.85 -4.31 -8.26
C LEU A 171 7.57 -4.22 -9.11
N SER A 172 7.76 -4.43 -10.41
CA SER A 172 6.80 -4.71 -11.48
C SER A 172 5.42 -5.19 -11.09
N ASN A 173 5.47 -6.33 -10.41
CA ASN A 173 4.36 -7.22 -10.14
C ASN A 173 3.83 -7.09 -8.72
N LEU A 174 4.33 -6.12 -7.94
CA LEU A 174 3.94 -5.96 -6.55
C LEU A 174 2.47 -5.52 -6.47
N GLU A 175 1.67 -6.29 -5.76
CA GLU A 175 0.23 -6.02 -5.57
C GLU A 175 -0.06 -5.52 -4.16
N PHE A 176 0.74 -5.95 -3.18
CA PHE A 176 0.58 -5.62 -1.76
C PHE A 176 1.90 -5.13 -1.15
N LEU A 177 1.89 -3.91 -0.61
CA LEU A 177 3.00 -3.30 0.11
C LEU A 177 2.54 -2.82 1.49
N ALA A 178 3.09 -3.42 2.54
CA ALA A 178 2.80 -3.00 3.91
C ALA A 178 4.00 -2.32 4.58
N LEU A 179 3.85 -1.03 4.90
CA LEU A 179 4.79 -0.19 5.64
C LEU A 179 4.20 0.34 6.96
N ALA A 180 3.06 -0.19 7.38
CA ALA A 180 2.34 0.26 8.58
C ALA A 180 3.18 0.08 9.87
N GLY A 181 2.95 0.89 10.89
CA GLY A 181 3.63 0.73 12.19
C GLY A 181 5.14 0.95 12.11
N ASN A 182 5.61 1.93 11.33
CA ASN A 182 7.01 2.34 11.24
C ASN A 182 7.18 3.77 11.80
N GLN A 183 8.33 4.40 11.55
CA GLN A 183 8.66 5.74 12.03
C GLN A 183 8.87 6.72 10.88
N ILE A 184 8.16 6.53 9.76
CA ILE A 184 8.36 7.28 8.52
C ILE A 184 7.76 8.69 8.66
N PRO A 185 8.56 9.77 8.58
CA PRO A 185 8.06 11.14 8.72
C PRO A 185 7.62 11.78 7.39
N ASN A 186 8.16 11.32 6.27
CA ASN A 186 7.81 11.78 4.93
C ASN A 186 8.07 10.69 3.88
N ILE A 187 7.41 10.82 2.72
CA ILE A 187 7.60 9.95 1.57
C ILE A 187 8.42 10.72 0.54
N PRO A 188 9.66 10.29 0.23
CA PRO A 188 10.45 10.91 -0.83
C PRO A 188 9.77 10.83 -2.19
N ARG A 189 10.07 11.78 -3.07
CA ARG A 189 9.56 11.75 -4.46
C ARG A 189 9.97 10.47 -5.15
N ASN A 190 9.08 9.97 -6.01
CA ASN A 190 9.30 8.77 -6.82
C ASN A 190 9.52 7.48 -6.00
N THR A 191 9.21 7.49 -4.69
CA THR A 191 9.35 6.28 -3.85
C THR A 191 8.57 5.10 -4.43
N PHE A 192 7.37 5.34 -4.97
CA PHE A 192 6.52 4.31 -5.55
C PHE A 192 6.68 4.17 -7.07
N ALA A 193 7.74 4.74 -7.66
CA ALA A 193 8.04 4.52 -9.07
C ALA A 193 8.25 3.03 -9.34
N GLY A 194 7.65 2.51 -10.42
CA GLY A 194 7.70 1.09 -10.77
C GLY A 194 6.54 0.24 -10.23
N LEU A 195 5.75 0.75 -9.28
CA LEU A 195 4.64 0.03 -8.64
C LEU A 195 3.32 0.06 -9.44
N GLY A 196 3.40 -0.21 -10.75
CA GLY A 196 2.28 -0.09 -11.68
C GLY A 196 1.13 -1.09 -11.45
N ASN A 197 1.37 -2.17 -10.70
CA ASN A 197 0.39 -3.19 -10.36
C ASN A 197 -0.09 -3.15 -8.89
N LEU A 198 0.35 -2.15 -8.11
CA LEU A 198 0.03 -2.08 -6.70
C LEU A 198 -1.47 -1.84 -6.49
N LYS A 199 -2.09 -2.68 -5.65
CA LYS A 199 -3.52 -2.63 -5.32
C LYS A 199 -3.75 -2.20 -3.87
N ASN A 200 -2.82 -2.53 -2.97
CA ASN A 200 -2.95 -2.24 -1.54
C ASN A 200 -1.65 -1.64 -1.00
N LEU A 201 -1.77 -0.45 -0.41
CA LEU A 201 -0.68 0.26 0.24
C LEU A 201 -1.08 0.63 1.67
N SER A 202 -0.35 0.09 2.66
CA SER A 202 -0.54 0.47 4.05
C SER A 202 0.61 1.33 4.57
N LEU A 203 0.31 2.56 4.97
CA LEU A 203 1.23 3.54 5.57
C LEU A 203 0.73 4.02 6.95
N ASN A 204 -0.31 3.39 7.49
CA ASN A 204 -0.92 3.76 8.76
C ASN A 204 0.02 3.53 9.96
N GLY A 205 -0.17 4.25 11.05
CA GLY A 205 0.69 4.13 12.24
C GLY A 205 2.14 4.56 11.96
N ASN A 206 2.33 5.63 11.18
CA ASN A 206 3.63 6.25 10.90
C ASN A 206 3.66 7.68 11.47
N GLN A 207 4.60 8.51 11.01
CA GLN A 207 4.78 9.88 11.48
C GLN A 207 4.58 10.91 10.36
N LEU A 208 3.84 10.55 9.31
CA LEU A 208 3.65 11.40 8.14
C LEU A 208 2.93 12.69 8.53
N THR A 209 3.56 13.84 8.29
CA THR A 209 2.96 15.16 8.54
C THR A 209 2.27 15.76 7.32
N SER A 210 2.70 15.35 6.13
CA SER A 210 2.14 15.75 4.86
C SER A 210 2.42 14.70 3.78
N ILE A 211 1.68 14.77 2.69
CA ILE A 211 1.87 13.95 1.49
C ILE A 211 2.10 14.91 0.34
N GLN A 212 3.21 14.74 -0.38
CA GLN A 212 3.53 15.60 -1.51
C GLN A 212 2.57 15.34 -2.69
N ASP A 213 2.34 16.36 -3.48
CA ASP A 213 1.59 16.23 -4.73
C ASP A 213 2.15 15.11 -5.62
N GLN A 214 1.25 14.37 -6.26
CA GLN A 214 1.56 13.30 -7.20
C GLN A 214 2.37 12.13 -6.63
N THR A 215 2.47 12.00 -5.30
CA THR A 215 3.16 10.89 -4.62
C THR A 215 2.69 9.52 -5.13
N PHE A 216 1.39 9.37 -5.42
CA PHE A 216 0.78 8.12 -5.87
C PHE A 216 0.56 8.01 -7.39
N SER A 217 1.15 8.92 -8.17
CA SER A 217 0.96 8.96 -9.64
C SER A 217 1.46 7.70 -10.37
N TYR A 218 2.35 6.93 -9.73
CA TYR A 218 2.92 5.69 -10.25
C TYR A 218 2.13 4.43 -9.88
N THR A 219 1.04 4.55 -9.12
CA THR A 219 0.21 3.42 -8.65
C THR A 219 -1.22 3.50 -9.20
N PRO A 220 -1.44 3.43 -10.52
CA PRO A 220 -2.76 3.67 -11.13
C PRO A 220 -3.81 2.59 -10.80
N LYS A 221 -3.38 1.41 -10.35
CA LYS A 221 -4.26 0.30 -9.95
C LYS A 221 -4.55 0.24 -8.46
N LEU A 222 -4.15 1.26 -7.70
CA LEU A 222 -4.33 1.27 -6.25
C LEU A 222 -5.82 1.29 -5.90
N GLU A 223 -6.26 0.30 -5.12
CA GLU A 223 -7.65 0.14 -4.67
C GLU A 223 -7.81 0.54 -3.19
N PHE A 224 -6.80 0.27 -2.37
CA PHE A 224 -6.83 0.48 -0.93
C PHE A 224 -5.61 1.28 -0.46
N LEU A 225 -5.87 2.42 0.18
CA LEU A 225 -4.84 3.30 0.74
C LEU A 225 -5.11 3.57 2.22
N TRP A 226 -4.23 3.05 3.08
CA TRP A 226 -4.34 3.19 4.53
C TRP A 226 -3.33 4.22 5.04
N LEU A 227 -3.83 5.38 5.47
CA LEU A 227 -3.04 6.52 5.96
C LEU A 227 -3.43 6.94 7.39
N TYR A 228 -4.29 6.18 8.04
CA TYR A 228 -4.76 6.48 9.39
C TYR A 228 -3.64 6.41 10.44
N ASP A 229 -3.87 6.96 11.63
CA ASP A 229 -2.89 7.02 12.72
C ASP A 229 -1.55 7.62 12.24
N ASN A 230 -1.62 8.78 11.59
CA ASN A 230 -0.46 9.58 11.18
C ASN A 230 -0.60 11.00 11.76
N LYS A 231 0.16 11.97 11.22
CA LYS A 231 0.15 13.37 11.67
C LYS A 231 -0.22 14.33 10.52
N ILE A 232 -0.94 13.84 9.50
CA ILE A 232 -1.22 14.60 8.27
C ILE A 232 -2.10 15.80 8.61
N GLU A 233 -1.69 17.00 8.20
CA GLU A 233 -2.40 18.25 8.53
C GLU A 233 -3.34 18.76 7.43
N GLU A 234 -3.06 18.41 6.18
CA GLU A 234 -3.82 18.88 5.01
C GLU A 234 -3.82 17.89 3.86
N ILE A 235 -4.86 17.96 3.02
CA ILE A 235 -4.94 17.25 1.74
C ILE A 235 -5.15 18.29 0.63
N GLY A 236 -4.19 18.40 -0.27
CA GLY A 236 -4.18 19.34 -1.38
C GLY A 236 -4.82 18.79 -2.66
N ASP A 237 -4.82 19.61 -3.71
CA ASP A 237 -5.46 19.31 -5.00
C ASP A 237 -4.87 18.07 -5.68
N ASN A 238 -3.55 17.92 -5.67
CA ASN A 238 -2.86 16.84 -6.40
C ASN A 238 -2.27 15.78 -5.46
N THR A 239 -2.58 15.84 -4.16
CA THR A 239 -2.10 14.86 -3.18
C THR A 239 -2.50 13.43 -3.57
N LEU A 240 -3.71 13.24 -4.10
CA LEU A 240 -4.25 11.95 -4.54
C LEU A 240 -4.35 11.84 -6.07
N TYR A 241 -3.48 12.57 -6.79
CA TYR A 241 -3.41 12.49 -8.24
C TYR A 241 -2.91 11.12 -8.71
N GLY A 242 -3.55 10.57 -9.75
CA GLY A 242 -3.17 9.31 -10.41
C GLY A 242 -3.77 8.03 -9.83
N VAL A 243 -4.52 8.09 -8.73
CA VAL A 243 -5.16 6.92 -8.08
C VAL A 243 -6.68 6.86 -8.32
N SER A 244 -7.12 6.93 -9.58
CA SER A 244 -8.55 6.95 -9.93
C SER A 244 -9.30 5.63 -9.70
N PHE A 245 -8.58 4.52 -9.49
CA PHE A 245 -9.15 3.21 -9.14
C PHE A 245 -9.39 3.01 -7.64
N LEU A 246 -9.07 4.01 -6.81
CA LEU A 246 -9.18 3.91 -5.37
C LEU A 246 -10.63 3.66 -4.94
N ARG A 247 -10.84 2.60 -4.17
CA ARG A 247 -12.13 2.19 -3.61
C ARG A 247 -12.26 2.59 -2.14
N SER A 248 -11.16 2.52 -1.39
CA SER A 248 -11.13 2.92 0.01
C SER A 248 -9.92 3.77 0.32
N ILE A 249 -10.16 4.89 0.99
CA ILE A 249 -9.12 5.71 1.60
C ILE A 249 -9.41 5.93 3.07
N SER A 250 -8.41 5.64 3.89
CA SER A 250 -8.50 5.79 5.33
C SER A 250 -7.55 6.88 5.81
N LEU A 251 -8.12 8.00 6.25
CA LEU A 251 -7.41 9.18 6.75
C LEU A 251 -7.76 9.48 8.22
N HIS A 252 -8.48 8.59 8.89
CA HIS A 252 -8.88 8.80 10.28
C HIS A 252 -7.69 8.90 11.25
N ASN A 253 -7.92 9.48 12.43
CA ASN A 253 -6.89 9.68 13.45
C ASN A 253 -5.63 10.36 12.90
N ASN A 254 -5.83 11.48 12.21
CA ASN A 254 -4.77 12.36 11.73
C ASN A 254 -4.93 13.75 12.35
N LYS A 255 -4.32 14.75 11.75
CA LYS A 255 -4.38 16.15 12.18
C LYS A 255 -5.02 17.04 11.12
N ILE A 256 -5.88 16.47 10.27
CA ILE A 256 -6.35 17.17 9.08
C ILE A 256 -7.26 18.32 9.49
N LYS A 257 -6.85 19.54 9.14
CA LYS A 257 -7.62 20.79 9.38
C LYS A 257 -8.33 21.25 8.13
N LYS A 258 -7.75 20.97 6.96
CA LYS A 258 -8.22 21.44 5.65
C LYS A 258 -8.07 20.36 4.58
N ILE A 259 -9.10 20.22 3.78
CA ILE A 259 -9.10 19.42 2.56
C ILE A 259 -9.45 20.37 1.42
N SER A 260 -8.65 20.37 0.36
CA SER A 260 -8.97 21.17 -0.81
C SER A 260 -10.24 20.68 -1.48
N SER A 261 -11.06 21.60 -2.01
CA SER A 261 -12.32 21.27 -2.69
C SER A 261 -12.15 20.37 -3.91
N ARG A 262 -10.94 20.26 -4.47
CA ARG A 262 -10.61 19.40 -5.62
C ARG A 262 -9.88 18.11 -5.26
N ALA A 263 -9.58 17.89 -3.98
CA ALA A 263 -8.75 16.78 -3.52
C ALA A 263 -9.26 15.39 -3.97
N PHE A 264 -10.57 15.23 -4.13
CA PHE A 264 -11.22 13.97 -4.49
C PHE A 264 -11.79 13.95 -5.90
N CYS A 265 -11.57 14.98 -6.74
CA CYS A 265 -12.16 15.06 -8.08
C CYS A 265 -11.88 13.82 -8.95
N SER A 266 -10.68 13.22 -8.84
CA SER A 266 -10.25 12.05 -9.63
C SER A 266 -10.75 10.70 -9.07
N LEU A 267 -11.23 10.65 -7.83
CA LEU A 267 -11.57 9.42 -7.09
C LEU A 267 -13.02 8.99 -7.37
N THR A 268 -13.35 8.79 -8.65
CA THR A 268 -14.73 8.50 -9.09
C THR A 268 -15.20 7.09 -8.71
N ASN A 269 -14.27 6.20 -8.35
CA ASN A 269 -14.55 4.84 -7.87
C ASN A 269 -14.60 4.69 -6.35
N LEU A 270 -14.47 5.80 -5.61
CA LEU A 270 -14.39 5.75 -4.15
C LEU A 270 -15.71 5.23 -3.54
N GLU A 271 -15.61 4.21 -2.72
CA GLU A 271 -16.71 3.56 -2.01
C GLU A 271 -16.67 3.85 -0.50
N GLN A 272 -15.48 4.00 0.07
CA GLN A 272 -15.29 4.23 1.50
C GLN A 272 -14.32 5.39 1.76
N LEU A 273 -14.76 6.35 2.57
CA LEU A 273 -13.98 7.51 2.97
C LEU A 273 -14.04 7.65 4.49
N TYR A 274 -12.90 7.44 5.15
CA TYR A 274 -12.76 7.61 6.59
C TYR A 274 -11.98 8.88 6.89
N LEU A 275 -12.64 9.86 7.50
CA LEU A 275 -12.09 11.16 7.88
C LEU A 275 -12.30 11.46 9.38
N ASP A 276 -12.79 10.49 10.14
CA ASP A 276 -13.06 10.59 11.56
C ASP A 276 -11.78 10.83 12.40
N GLY A 277 -11.94 11.35 13.62
CA GLY A 277 -10.80 11.62 14.50
C GLY A 277 -9.78 12.62 13.94
N ASN A 278 -10.26 13.66 13.24
CA ASN A 278 -9.44 14.73 12.67
C ASN A 278 -9.80 16.10 13.29
N MET A 279 -9.33 17.19 12.68
CA MET A 279 -9.55 18.57 13.16
C MET A 279 -10.33 19.40 12.13
N LEU A 280 -11.21 18.78 11.35
CA LEU A 280 -11.99 19.44 10.31
C LEU A 280 -13.04 20.35 10.95
N VAL A 281 -13.00 21.65 10.63
CA VAL A 281 -13.98 22.65 11.10
C VAL A 281 -15.11 22.84 10.08
N THR A 282 -14.77 22.77 8.80
CA THR A 282 -15.73 22.84 7.69
C THR A 282 -15.30 21.91 6.57
N LEU A 283 -16.24 21.59 5.69
CA LEU A 283 -15.99 20.91 4.42
C LEU A 283 -16.57 21.76 3.30
N ASP A 284 -15.83 21.89 2.21
CA ASP A 284 -16.29 22.61 1.03
C ASP A 284 -17.48 21.86 0.40
N ALA A 285 -18.54 22.58 0.05
CA ALA A 285 -19.75 22.01 -0.55
C ALA A 285 -19.50 21.24 -1.85
N THR A 286 -18.39 21.52 -2.53
CA THR A 286 -18.02 20.89 -3.82
C THR A 286 -17.04 19.71 -3.68
N LEU A 287 -16.60 19.39 -2.47
CA LEU A 287 -15.56 18.38 -2.21
C LEU A 287 -15.91 16.98 -2.74
N LEU A 288 -17.18 16.58 -2.64
CA LEU A 288 -17.65 15.23 -2.97
C LEU A 288 -18.49 15.17 -4.26
N LEU A 289 -18.37 16.17 -5.14
CA LEU A 289 -19.16 16.26 -6.37
C LEU A 289 -19.04 15.03 -7.29
N SER A 290 -17.90 14.35 -7.27
CA SER A 290 -17.61 13.20 -8.14
C SER A 290 -17.90 11.84 -7.48
N GLN A 291 -18.23 11.81 -6.18
CA GLN A 291 -18.26 10.59 -5.34
C GLN A 291 -19.60 9.86 -5.36
N ARG A 292 -20.19 9.64 -6.54
CA ARG A 292 -21.51 8.98 -6.67
C ARG A 292 -21.55 7.52 -6.22
N ARG A 293 -20.39 6.87 -6.15
CA ARG A 293 -20.21 5.47 -5.70
C ARG A 293 -19.94 5.35 -4.21
N LEU A 294 -19.82 6.45 -3.48
CA LEU A 294 -19.51 6.42 -2.07
C LEU A 294 -20.65 5.78 -1.29
N ARG A 295 -20.30 4.77 -0.48
CA ARG A 295 -21.22 3.98 0.35
C ARG A 295 -21.03 4.28 1.82
N MET A 296 -19.84 4.70 2.23
CA MET A 296 -19.47 4.97 3.61
C MET A 296 -18.71 6.29 3.71
N LEU A 297 -19.20 7.17 4.57
CA LEU A 297 -18.59 8.44 4.92
C LEU A 297 -18.56 8.58 6.45
N GLU A 298 -17.37 8.45 7.03
CA GLU A 298 -17.14 8.60 8.47
C GLU A 298 -16.50 9.96 8.74
N LEU A 299 -17.20 10.83 9.48
CA LEU A 299 -16.79 12.19 9.84
C LEU A 299 -16.80 12.45 11.35
N GLN A 300 -17.07 11.42 12.15
CA GLN A 300 -17.17 11.54 13.59
C GLN A 300 -15.89 12.06 14.24
N ASP A 301 -16.04 12.65 15.44
CA ASP A 301 -14.92 13.14 16.24
C ASP A 301 -14.04 14.17 15.49
N ASN A 302 -14.69 15.07 14.74
CA ASN A 302 -14.08 16.24 14.12
C ASN A 302 -14.47 17.53 14.89
N LYS A 303 -14.38 18.70 14.23
CA LYS A 303 -14.75 20.02 14.76
C LYS A 303 -15.82 20.71 13.91
N LEU A 304 -16.62 19.94 13.17
CA LEU A 304 -17.66 20.45 12.29
C LEU A 304 -18.76 21.11 13.11
N ASN A 305 -19.13 22.34 12.78
CA ASN A 305 -20.31 23.00 13.35
C ASN A 305 -21.57 22.79 12.51
N THR A 306 -21.39 22.48 11.23
CA THR A 306 -22.47 22.19 10.29
C THR A 306 -21.92 21.35 9.12
N ILE A 307 -22.82 20.84 8.30
CA ILE A 307 -22.50 20.20 7.02
C ILE A 307 -23.46 20.74 5.97
N SER A 308 -22.98 20.99 4.76
CA SER A 308 -23.80 21.54 3.68
C SER A 308 -24.58 20.42 2.97
N PRO A 309 -25.86 20.63 2.61
CA PRO A 309 -26.61 19.65 1.81
C PRO A 309 -26.02 19.48 0.40
N ASP A 310 -25.37 20.51 -0.15
CA ASP A 310 -24.69 20.45 -1.45
C ASP A 310 -23.53 19.43 -1.44
N LEU A 311 -22.87 19.24 -0.29
CA LEU A 311 -21.82 18.22 -0.12
C LEU A 311 -22.39 16.80 -0.20
N LEU A 312 -23.61 16.60 0.35
CA LEU A 312 -24.24 15.29 0.49
C LEU A 312 -25.05 14.89 -0.75
N THR A 313 -25.65 15.87 -1.44
CA THR A 313 -26.52 15.65 -2.61
C THR A 313 -25.95 14.72 -3.69
N PRO A 314 -24.64 14.76 -4.03
CA PRO A 314 -24.06 13.84 -5.01
C PRO A 314 -24.00 12.37 -4.57
N LEU A 315 -24.12 12.07 -3.27
CA LEU A 315 -23.84 10.77 -2.65
C LEU A 315 -25.02 9.80 -2.73
N ILE A 316 -25.50 9.53 -3.94
CA ILE A 316 -26.69 8.71 -4.21
C ILE A 316 -26.58 7.24 -3.77
N SER A 317 -25.37 6.74 -3.52
CA SER A 317 -25.10 5.35 -3.11
C SER A 317 -24.81 5.21 -1.62
N LEU A 318 -24.91 6.29 -0.84
CA LEU A 318 -24.50 6.33 0.56
C LEU A 318 -25.40 5.42 1.40
N ARG A 319 -24.77 4.63 2.27
CA ARG A 319 -25.45 3.69 3.18
C ARG A 319 -25.03 3.85 4.63
N THR A 320 -23.80 4.27 4.84
CA THR A 320 -23.27 4.57 6.16
C THR A 320 -22.76 6.01 6.15
N PHE A 321 -23.25 6.79 7.10
CA PHE A 321 -22.87 8.17 7.30
C PHE A 321 -22.83 8.41 8.79
N ASN A 322 -21.71 8.88 9.33
CA ASN A 322 -21.56 9.16 10.75
C ASN A 322 -20.93 10.54 10.93
N ILE A 323 -21.53 11.38 11.77
CA ILE A 323 -21.05 12.73 12.09
C ILE A 323 -21.07 12.99 13.60
N SER A 324 -21.24 11.94 14.41
CA SER A 324 -21.23 12.03 15.88
C SER A 324 -19.93 12.66 16.42
N GLY A 325 -19.93 13.13 17.67
CA GLY A 325 -18.72 13.74 18.26
C GLY A 325 -18.30 15.10 17.67
N ASN A 326 -19.05 15.65 16.71
CA ASN A 326 -18.84 17.00 16.19
C ASN A 326 -19.63 18.05 16.99
N PRO A 327 -19.09 19.27 17.19
CA PRO A 327 -19.76 20.38 17.87
C PRO A 327 -20.81 21.05 16.95
N LEU A 328 -21.78 20.28 16.48
CA LEU A 328 -22.82 20.74 15.56
C LEU A 328 -23.75 21.75 16.22
N ILE A 329 -24.28 22.69 15.42
CA ILE A 329 -25.26 23.70 15.87
C ILE A 329 -26.63 23.35 15.27
N CYS A 330 -27.67 23.24 16.10
CA CYS A 330 -29.03 22.99 15.62
C CYS A 330 -29.65 24.28 15.08
N ASP A 331 -29.22 24.71 13.89
CA ASP A 331 -29.73 25.89 13.19
C ASP A 331 -30.37 25.50 11.84
N CYS A 332 -30.86 26.50 11.10
CA CYS A 332 -31.45 26.28 9.80
C CYS A 332 -30.47 25.74 8.75
N LYS A 333 -29.15 25.94 8.92
CA LYS A 333 -28.14 25.39 8.00
C LYS A 333 -28.03 23.88 8.19
N LEU A 334 -27.96 23.42 9.44
CA LEU A 334 -27.93 21.98 9.74
C LEU A 334 -29.27 21.31 9.41
N TRP A 335 -30.38 22.02 9.59
CA TRP A 335 -31.72 21.52 9.28
C TRP A 335 -31.88 21.05 7.83
N GLU A 336 -31.32 21.76 6.85
CA GLU A 336 -31.39 21.33 5.44
C GLU A 336 -30.67 20.00 5.20
N SER A 337 -29.47 19.83 5.79
CA SER A 337 -28.75 18.56 5.73
C SER A 337 -29.48 17.44 6.48
N TRP A 338 -30.16 17.78 7.58
CA TRP A 338 -31.00 16.86 8.32
C TRP A 338 -32.17 16.32 7.48
N LEU A 339 -32.86 17.18 6.74
CA LEU A 339 -33.88 16.75 5.79
C LEU A 339 -33.31 15.76 4.77
N TRP A 340 -32.11 16.02 4.25
CA TRP A 340 -31.46 15.14 3.27
C TRP A 340 -31.21 13.75 3.86
N TRP A 341 -30.49 13.63 4.98
CA TRP A 341 -30.13 12.30 5.49
C TRP A 341 -31.33 11.56 6.08
N ASN A 342 -32.33 12.27 6.62
CA ASN A 342 -33.59 11.69 7.08
C ASN A 342 -34.39 11.11 5.90
N ALA A 343 -34.46 11.80 4.76
CA ALA A 343 -35.11 11.29 3.55
C ALA A 343 -34.41 10.05 2.96
N HIS A 344 -33.12 9.86 3.26
CA HIS A 344 -32.33 8.69 2.85
C HIS A 344 -32.29 7.59 3.92
N PHE A 345 -33.08 7.70 4.99
CA PHE A 345 -33.13 6.75 6.11
C PHE A 345 -31.75 6.50 6.76
N LEU A 346 -30.90 7.53 6.78
CA LEU A 346 -29.61 7.51 7.46
C LEU A 346 -29.76 8.03 8.89
N ASP A 347 -29.05 7.40 9.82
CA ASP A 347 -28.91 7.87 11.20
C ASP A 347 -27.43 8.10 11.50
N PRO A 348 -26.95 9.36 11.45
CA PRO A 348 -25.53 9.64 11.63
C PRO A 348 -25.13 9.87 13.09
N GLU A 349 -25.99 9.45 14.04
CA GLU A 349 -25.79 9.61 15.48
C GLU A 349 -25.47 11.06 15.90
N ALA A 350 -26.03 12.02 15.15
CA ALA A 350 -25.74 13.43 15.32
C ALA A 350 -26.35 13.98 16.61
N LYS A 351 -25.52 14.66 17.40
CA LYS A 351 -25.95 15.55 18.50
C LYS A 351 -25.57 16.98 18.13
N CYS A 352 -26.43 17.93 18.44
CA CYS A 352 -26.16 19.35 18.18
C CYS A 352 -26.59 20.22 19.35
N PHE A 353 -25.95 21.39 19.46
CA PHE A 353 -26.26 22.42 20.43
C PHE A 353 -27.33 23.36 19.85
N ASN A 354 -28.48 23.49 20.53
CA ASN A 354 -29.49 24.47 20.16
C ASN A 354 -29.16 25.83 20.81
N PRO A 355 -28.94 26.89 20.02
CA PRO A 355 -28.53 28.20 20.54
C PRO A 355 -29.62 28.93 21.35
N GLU A 356 -30.90 28.63 21.10
CA GLU A 356 -32.03 29.26 21.79
C GLU A 356 -32.26 28.62 23.16
N THR A 357 -32.28 27.29 23.22
CA THR A 357 -32.53 26.54 24.46
C THR A 357 -31.27 26.27 25.28
N LYS A 358 -30.09 26.43 24.67
CA LYS A 358 -28.76 26.11 25.22
C LYS A 358 -28.60 24.63 25.60
N ILE A 359 -29.34 23.74 24.96
CA ILE A 359 -29.31 22.31 25.22
C ILE A 359 -28.45 21.60 24.16
N LEU A 360 -27.61 20.67 24.60
CA LEU A 360 -26.98 19.68 23.75
C LEU A 360 -27.83 18.41 23.78
N GLY A 361 -28.33 17.98 22.63
CA GLY A 361 -29.24 16.84 22.51
C GLY A 361 -29.15 16.16 21.15
N ASN A 362 -29.97 15.13 20.93
CA ASN A 362 -30.06 14.48 19.63
C ASN A 362 -30.51 15.50 18.57
N ALA A 363 -29.88 15.48 17.39
CA ALA A 363 -30.20 16.40 16.32
C ALA A 363 -31.62 16.18 15.78
N ARG A 364 -32.08 14.93 15.70
CA ARG A 364 -33.44 14.59 15.25
C ARG A 364 -34.51 15.28 16.10
N ASP A 365 -34.39 15.17 17.42
CA ASP A 365 -35.37 15.73 18.36
C ASP A 365 -35.41 17.25 18.33
N GLN A 366 -34.25 17.88 18.12
CA GLN A 366 -34.13 19.34 18.11
C GLN A 366 -34.46 19.97 16.75
N LEU A 367 -34.23 19.26 15.64
CA LEU A 367 -34.46 19.79 14.28
C LEU A 367 -35.85 19.49 13.73
N VAL A 368 -36.55 18.45 14.20
CA VAL A 368 -37.88 18.07 13.69
C VAL A 368 -38.93 19.17 13.89
N ASN A 369 -38.81 19.93 14.99
CA ASN A 369 -39.73 21.01 15.34
C ASN A 369 -39.14 22.41 15.07
N LEU A 370 -37.98 22.48 14.41
CA LEU A 370 -37.36 23.76 14.09
C LEU A 370 -38.13 24.44 12.95
N THR A 371 -38.66 25.63 13.20
CA THR A 371 -39.31 26.45 12.18
C THR A 371 -38.31 27.44 11.60
N CYS A 372 -37.87 27.19 10.36
CA CYS A 372 -36.97 28.10 9.64
C CYS A 372 -37.79 29.08 8.79
N THR A 373 -37.83 30.35 9.19
CA THR A 373 -38.44 31.43 8.39
C THR A 373 -37.43 32.03 7.39
N ILE A 374 -37.92 32.61 6.29
CA ILE A 374 -37.09 33.28 5.28
C ILE A 374 -36.28 34.44 5.90
N GLU A 375 -36.78 35.11 6.94
CA GLU A 375 -36.06 36.18 7.65
C GLU A 375 -34.92 35.66 8.54
N GLN A 376 -35.11 34.52 9.23
CA GLN A 376 -34.04 33.86 9.99
C GLN A 376 -32.94 33.30 9.07
N TYR A 377 -33.35 32.81 7.89
CA TYR A 377 -32.43 32.40 6.83
C TYR A 377 -31.59 33.59 6.31
N ASN A 378 -32.23 34.73 6.01
CA ASN A 378 -31.53 35.90 5.49
C ASN A 378 -30.65 36.60 6.54
N ASN A 379 -31.08 36.75 7.79
CA ASN A 379 -30.29 37.40 8.85
C ASN A 379 -28.98 36.64 9.22
N GLN A 380 -28.86 35.36 8.87
CA GLN A 380 -27.62 34.58 9.01
C GLN A 380 -26.75 34.55 7.74
N VAL A 381 -27.25 35.09 6.61
CA VAL A 381 -26.59 35.12 5.29
C VAL A 381 -26.02 36.51 4.96
N VAL A 382 -26.35 37.57 5.73
CA VAL A 382 -25.90 38.96 5.49
C VAL A 382 -24.36 39.15 5.54
N THR A 383 -23.56 38.18 5.99
CA THR A 383 -22.09 38.22 5.84
C THR A 383 -21.53 37.50 4.61
N ALA A 384 -22.38 36.93 3.74
CA ALA A 384 -21.94 36.16 2.57
C ALA A 384 -22.75 36.43 1.28
N SER A 385 -23.51 37.53 1.20
CA SER A 385 -24.30 37.85 0.00
C SER A 385 -23.57 38.82 -0.94
N GLN A 386 -22.60 38.29 -1.69
CA GLN A 386 -22.26 38.84 -3.01
C GLN A 386 -22.12 37.77 -4.10
N ALA A 387 -22.62 36.56 -3.86
CA ALA A 387 -22.74 35.56 -4.91
C ALA A 387 -23.92 34.63 -4.62
N LEU A 388 -25.11 34.95 -5.12
CA LEU A 388 -26.07 33.93 -5.58
C LEU A 388 -27.19 34.55 -6.43
N ILE A 389 -26.95 34.63 -7.74
CA ILE A 389 -28.00 34.39 -8.74
C ILE A 389 -27.37 33.39 -9.71
N THR A 390 -28.12 32.32 -10.01
CA THR A 390 -27.77 31.12 -10.82
C THR A 390 -27.21 29.94 -10.01
N ALA A 391 -28.11 29.10 -9.47
CA ALA A 391 -27.78 27.71 -9.17
C ALA A 391 -27.54 26.98 -10.50
N ALA A 392 -26.27 26.86 -10.90
CA ALA A 392 -25.90 26.11 -12.09
C ALA A 392 -26.21 24.61 -11.89
N PRO A 393 -26.60 23.86 -12.94
CA PRO A 393 -26.77 22.42 -12.89
C PRO A 393 -25.56 21.72 -12.24
N LEU A 394 -25.78 20.61 -11.53
CA LEU A 394 -24.70 19.82 -10.91
C LEU A 394 -23.56 19.51 -11.91
N LYS A 395 -23.89 19.30 -13.18
CA LYS A 395 -22.93 19.10 -14.28
C LYS A 395 -22.01 20.32 -14.48
N ASP A 396 -22.56 21.53 -14.46
CA ASP A 396 -21.79 22.78 -14.62
C ASP A 396 -20.93 23.08 -13.37
N LYS A 397 -21.38 22.69 -12.17
CA LYS A 397 -20.57 22.76 -10.94
C LYS A 397 -19.40 21.76 -10.99
N ILE A 398 -19.64 20.53 -11.44
CA ILE A 398 -18.58 19.52 -11.66
C ILE A 398 -17.57 20.02 -12.70
N GLU A 399 -18.04 20.52 -13.84
CA GLU A 399 -17.16 21.09 -14.86
C GLU A 399 -16.36 22.26 -14.26
N LYS A 400 -16.96 23.26 -13.62
CA LYS A 400 -16.17 24.39 -13.08
C LYS A 400 -15.16 24.02 -11.97
N THR A 401 -15.52 23.12 -11.06
CA THR A 401 -14.65 22.76 -9.92
C THR A 401 -13.63 21.67 -10.28
N CYS A 402 -14.04 20.69 -11.08
CA CYS A 402 -13.22 19.54 -11.46
C CYS A 402 -12.78 19.55 -12.94
N ASP A 403 -12.92 20.66 -13.71
CA ASP A 403 -12.47 20.70 -15.12
C ASP A 403 -10.96 20.48 -15.20
N ALA A 404 -10.62 19.47 -16.00
CA ALA A 404 -9.26 19.10 -16.35
C ALA A 404 -8.64 20.01 -17.42
N LYS A 405 -9.33 21.04 -17.93
CA LYS A 405 -8.71 22.00 -18.88
C LYS A 405 -7.53 22.78 -18.29
N GLN A 406 -7.39 22.88 -16.97
CA GLN A 406 -6.15 23.37 -16.32
C GLN A 406 -5.12 22.27 -16.02
N LEU A 407 -5.48 20.97 -16.09
CA LEU A 407 -4.54 19.85 -15.96
C LEU A 407 -3.82 19.49 -17.27
N ALA A 408 -4.27 20.03 -18.41
CA ALA A 408 -3.63 19.82 -19.71
C ALA A 408 -2.16 20.31 -19.77
N ALA A 409 -1.72 21.18 -18.86
CA ALA A 409 -0.31 21.61 -18.80
C ALA A 409 0.65 20.43 -18.51
N GLY A 410 0.24 19.46 -17.68
CA GLY A 410 1.04 18.27 -17.38
C GLY A 410 1.03 17.23 -18.51
N CYS A 411 -0.11 17.02 -19.16
CA CYS A 411 -0.23 16.11 -20.30
C CYS A 411 0.50 16.64 -21.54
N ILE A 412 0.49 17.96 -21.78
CA ILE A 412 1.24 18.58 -22.88
C ILE A 412 2.75 18.42 -22.63
N VAL A 413 3.23 18.62 -21.41
CA VAL A 413 4.65 18.40 -21.08
C VAL A 413 5.05 16.93 -21.26
N LEU A 414 4.21 15.98 -20.83
CA LEU A 414 4.49 14.55 -21.02
C LEU A 414 4.48 14.13 -22.50
N LEU A 415 3.51 14.62 -23.28
CA LEU A 415 3.43 14.40 -24.73
C LEU A 415 4.63 15.02 -25.45
N VAL A 416 5.04 16.23 -25.08
CA VAL A 416 6.23 16.89 -25.64
C VAL A 416 7.49 16.10 -25.30
N ILE A 417 7.64 15.60 -24.06
CA ILE A 417 8.79 14.76 -23.68
C ILE A 417 8.79 13.45 -24.47
N ILE A 418 7.66 12.77 -24.61
CA ILE A 418 7.54 11.53 -25.38
C ILE A 418 7.88 11.77 -26.85
N VAL A 419 7.36 12.84 -27.45
CA VAL A 419 7.64 13.21 -28.85
C VAL A 419 9.13 13.55 -29.02
N VAL A 420 9.73 14.31 -28.10
CA VAL A 420 11.17 14.65 -28.15
C VAL A 420 12.03 13.39 -28.01
N MET A 421 11.68 12.45 -27.13
CA MET A 421 12.40 11.17 -27.00
C MET A 421 12.23 10.28 -28.24
N MET A 422 11.03 10.19 -28.81
CA MET A 422 10.79 9.39 -30.02
C MET A 422 11.54 9.96 -31.23
N VAL A 423 11.57 11.29 -31.38
CA VAL A 423 12.34 11.96 -32.44
C VAL A 423 13.84 11.75 -32.21
N GLY A 424 14.35 11.89 -30.98
CA GLY A 424 15.74 11.62 -30.64
C GLY A 424 16.17 10.18 -30.94
N PHE A 425 15.31 9.21 -30.63
CA PHE A 425 15.54 7.80 -30.93
C PHE A 425 15.53 7.51 -32.43
N PHE A 426 14.62 8.14 -33.19
CA PHE A 426 14.56 8.00 -34.65
C PHE A 426 15.81 8.60 -35.33
N VAL A 427 16.28 9.77 -34.86
CA VAL A 427 17.52 10.39 -35.34
C VAL A 427 18.73 9.51 -35.01
N TYR A 428 18.80 8.95 -33.81
CA TYR A 428 19.87 8.03 -33.42
C TYR A 428 19.93 6.78 -34.31
N ILE A 429 18.79 6.14 -34.58
CA ILE A 429 18.72 4.98 -35.48
C ILE A 429 19.14 5.35 -36.90
N LYS A 430 18.73 6.52 -37.40
CA LYS A 430 18.96 6.92 -38.80
C LYS A 430 20.40 7.35 -39.06
N PHE A 431 21.11 7.90 -38.07
CA PHE A 431 22.48 8.41 -38.24
C PHE A 431 23.59 7.54 -37.66
N TYR A 432 23.31 6.67 -36.67
CA TYR A 432 24.37 5.93 -35.95
C TYR A 432 24.34 4.41 -36.14
N ARG A 433 23.38 3.83 -36.88
CA ARG A 433 23.48 2.44 -37.34
C ARG A 433 24.22 2.37 -38.67
N VAL A 434 25.55 2.29 -38.59
CA VAL A 434 26.38 1.76 -39.70
C VAL A 434 26.07 0.27 -39.85
N PRO A 435 25.72 -0.25 -41.04
CA PRO A 435 25.59 -1.69 -41.24
C PRO A 435 26.99 -2.31 -41.30
N LYS A 436 27.32 -3.21 -40.37
CA LYS A 436 28.47 -4.11 -40.54
C LYS A 436 28.07 -5.18 -41.57
N SER A 437 28.60 -5.08 -42.79
CA SER A 437 28.56 -6.17 -43.77
C SER A 437 29.71 -7.14 -43.50
N SER A 438 29.36 -8.39 -43.24
CA SER A 438 30.22 -9.55 -43.33
C SER A 438 30.33 -10.01 -44.79
N HIS A 439 31.50 -9.83 -45.43
CA HIS A 439 32.16 -10.78 -46.34
C HIS A 439 33.29 -10.13 -47.17
N GLU A 440 34.36 -10.91 -47.36
CA GLU A 440 35.50 -10.76 -48.29
C GLU A 440 36.49 -9.61 -47.97
N MET A 441 37.82 -9.78 -48.00
CA MET A 441 38.62 -10.55 -48.94
C MET A 441 40.03 -10.86 -48.39
N LEU A 442 40.59 -11.92 -48.97
CA LEU A 442 41.85 -12.63 -48.79
C LEU A 442 43.15 -11.86 -49.22
N VAL A 443 44.25 -12.09 -48.45
CA VAL A 443 45.72 -12.13 -48.76
C VAL A 443 46.52 -10.90 -49.29
N PRO A 444 47.89 -10.93 -49.42
CA PRO A 444 49.02 -11.14 -48.46
C PRO A 444 50.14 -10.04 -48.56
N LEU A 445 51.30 -10.29 -47.90
CA LEU A 445 52.69 -9.89 -48.21
C LEU A 445 53.38 -8.78 -47.37
N ASP A 446 54.38 -9.23 -46.62
CA ASP A 446 55.76 -8.75 -46.46
C ASP A 446 56.07 -7.24 -46.43
N ALA A 447 56.61 -6.79 -45.28
CA ALA A 447 57.92 -6.15 -45.13
C ALA A 447 58.31 -6.09 -43.65
#